data_AF-A0A1R4IU01-F1
#
_entry.id   AF-A0A1R4IU01-F1
#
_cell.length_a   1.000
_cell.length_b   1.000
_cell.length_c   1.000
_cell.angle_alpha   90.00
_cell.angle_beta   90.00
_cell.angle_gamma   90.00
#
_symmetry.space_group_name_H-M   'P 1'
#
loop_
_entity.id
_entity.type
_entity.pdbx_description
1 polymer ?
#
loop_
_entity_poly.entity_id
_entity_poly.type
_entity_poly.pdbx_seq_one_letter_code
_entity_poly.pdbx_strand_id
1 'polypeptide(L)'
;MLKYSKKATLSGAHVTFKYSVLSATLSIEIDSEVFSKHLIWLPWHNIEVPIGNELYDLRVITLPLNIYTLKLNSEVIISELFPKLRYASIATFFIGLVKRVLYILPALF
;
A
#
# COMPACT_ATOMS: atom_id res chain seq x y z
N MET A 1 -8.61 13.51 -2.87
CA MET A 1 -7.24 12.93 -2.74
C MET A 1 -7.34 11.41 -2.85
N LEU A 2 -7.05 10.84 -4.02
CA LEU A 2 -7.00 9.37 -4.25
C LEU A 2 -5.60 8.90 -4.65
N LYS A 3 -4.61 9.75 -4.42
CA LYS A 3 -3.19 9.51 -4.65
C LYS A 3 -2.47 9.71 -3.32
N TYR A 4 -1.63 8.76 -2.96
CA TYR A 4 -0.80 8.81 -1.77
C TYR A 4 0.65 8.88 -2.20
N SER A 5 1.47 9.63 -1.48
CA SER A 5 2.90 9.67 -1.73
C SER A 5 3.67 9.69 -0.42
N LYS A 6 4.83 9.05 -0.43
CA LYS A 6 5.80 9.08 0.67
C LYS A 6 7.19 9.18 0.09
N LYS A 7 7.96 10.13 0.60
CA LYS A 7 9.38 10.30 0.27
C LYS A 7 10.19 9.67 1.40
N ALA A 8 11.26 8.98 1.05
CA ALA A 8 12.23 8.42 1.98
C ALA A 8 13.63 8.56 1.38
N THR A 9 14.63 8.67 2.24
CA THR A 9 16.03 8.54 1.84
C THR A 9 16.50 7.16 2.27
N LEU A 10 16.89 6.32 1.31
CA LEU A 10 17.29 4.93 1.53
C LEU A 10 18.66 4.73 0.90
N SER A 11 19.65 4.29 1.68
CA SER A 11 21.04 4.07 1.24
C SER A 11 21.64 5.24 0.45
N GLY A 12 21.29 6.46 0.86
CA GLY A 12 21.73 7.71 0.21
C GLY A 12 20.92 8.15 -1.02
N ALA A 13 20.03 7.31 -1.55
CA ALA A 13 19.16 7.64 -2.68
C ALA A 13 17.83 8.26 -2.23
N HIS A 14 17.28 9.16 -3.06
CA HIS A 14 15.97 9.75 -2.81
C HIS A 14 14.88 8.93 -3.49
N VAL A 15 14.06 8.27 -2.67
CA VAL A 15 13.01 7.37 -3.15
C VAL A 15 11.64 7.98 -2.87
N THR A 16 10.82 8.07 -3.92
CA THR A 16 9.44 8.52 -3.81
C THR A 16 8.48 7.40 -4.18
N PHE A 17 7.75 6.92 -3.17
CA PHE A 17 6.67 5.95 -3.36
C PHE A 17 5.37 6.71 -3.61
N LYS A 18 4.64 6.34 -4.66
CA LYS A 18 3.36 6.92 -5.06
C LYS A 18 2.35 5.79 -5.26
N TYR A 19 1.16 5.90 -4.69
CA TYR A 19 0.08 4.94 -4.89
C TYR A 19 -1.18 5.64 -5.38
N SER A 20 -1.75 5.15 -6.48
CA SER A 20 -3.01 5.62 -7.04
C SER A 20 -4.11 4.60 -6.76
N VAL A 21 -5.10 4.97 -5.95
CA VAL A 21 -6.21 4.08 -5.57
C VAL A 21 -7.06 3.70 -6.78
N LEU A 22 -7.33 4.67 -7.67
CA LEU A 22 -8.21 4.47 -8.83
C LEU A 22 -7.65 3.44 -9.82
N SER A 23 -6.34 3.46 -10.03
CA SER A 23 -5.66 2.55 -10.96
C SER A 23 -5.01 1.35 -10.26
N ALA A 24 -5.09 1.29 -8.92
CA ALA A 24 -4.35 0.38 -8.06
C ALA A 24 -2.87 0.26 -8.47
N THR A 25 -2.26 1.37 -8.85
CA THR A 25 -0.87 1.41 -9.34
C THR A 25 0.03 1.93 -8.24
N LEU A 26 1.06 1.17 -7.93
CA LEU A 26 2.18 1.62 -7.13
C LEU A 26 3.32 2.02 -8.07
N SER A 27 3.77 3.26 -7.96
CA SER A 27 4.94 3.78 -8.65
C SER A 27 6.02 4.11 -7.63
N ILE A 28 7.24 3.69 -7.90
CA ILE A 28 8.43 3.93 -7.10
C ILE A 28 9.40 4.68 -8.00
N GLU A 29 9.73 5.89 -7.59
CA GLU A 29 10.66 6.76 -8.31
C GLU A 29 11.96 6.82 -7.51
N ILE A 30 13.05 6.39 -8.14
CA ILE A 30 14.39 6.34 -7.54
C ILE A 30 15.27 7.22 -8.42
N ASP A 31 15.63 8.39 -7.91
CA ASP A 31 16.39 9.41 -8.63
C ASP A 31 15.76 9.82 -9.99
N SER A 32 16.03 9.10 -11.08
CA SER A 32 15.47 9.32 -12.43
C SER A 32 14.73 8.12 -13.03
N GLU A 33 14.73 6.97 -12.35
CA GLU A 33 14.03 5.77 -12.81
C GLU A 33 12.67 5.64 -12.14
N VAL A 34 11.65 5.29 -12.92
CA VAL A 34 10.28 5.09 -12.43
C VAL A 34 9.86 3.65 -12.66
N PHE A 35 9.73 2.91 -11.56
CA PHE A 35 9.17 1.58 -11.54
C PHE A 35 7.69 1.67 -11.24
N SER A 36 6.82 1.16 -12.12
CA SER A 36 5.38 1.11 -11.85
C SER A 36 4.86 -0.31 -11.93
N LYS A 37 4.08 -0.70 -10.93
CA LYS A 37 3.48 -2.02 -10.84
C LYS A 37 2.00 -1.92 -10.49
N HIS A 38 1.18 -2.65 -11.22
CA HIS A 38 -0.25 -2.75 -10.94
C HIS A 38 -0.48 -3.81 -9.87
N LEU A 39 -1.24 -3.44 -8.83
CA LEU A 39 -1.56 -4.26 -7.66
C LEU A 39 -3.01 -4.75 -7.69
N ILE A 40 -3.62 -4.74 -8.86
CA ILE A 40 -5.01 -5.11 -9.10
C ILE A 40 -5.18 -6.59 -8.67
N TRP A 41 -6.09 -6.83 -7.71
CA TRP A 41 -6.64 -8.15 -7.33
C TRP A 41 -5.77 -9.13 -6.53
N LEU A 42 -4.52 -8.79 -6.19
CA LEU A 42 -3.68 -9.66 -5.36
C LEU A 42 -3.74 -9.23 -3.89
N PRO A 43 -4.25 -10.07 -2.96
CA PRO A 43 -4.36 -9.72 -1.54
C PRO A 43 -2.99 -9.54 -0.88
N TRP A 44 -1.97 -10.25 -1.38
CA TRP A 44 -0.59 -10.15 -0.94
C TRP A 44 0.36 -10.26 -2.14
N HIS A 45 1.33 -9.36 -2.22
CA HIS A 45 2.46 -9.41 -3.14
C HIS A 45 3.76 -9.01 -2.43
N ASN A 46 4.87 -9.72 -2.67
CA ASN A 46 6.21 -9.23 -2.37
C ASN A 46 6.87 -8.74 -3.67
N ILE A 47 7.46 -7.55 -3.64
CA ILE A 47 8.10 -6.93 -4.80
C ILE A 47 9.53 -6.60 -4.39
N GLU A 48 10.49 -7.17 -5.10
CA GLU A 48 11.90 -6.78 -4.96
C GLU A 48 12.11 -5.46 -5.70
N VAL A 49 12.68 -4.49 -5.01
CA VAL A 49 12.95 -3.15 -5.51
C VAL A 49 14.45 -2.90 -5.37
N PRO A 50 15.21 -2.86 -6.48
CA PRO A 50 16.60 -2.46 -6.42
C PRO A 50 16.68 -0.96 -6.11
N ILE A 51 17.39 -0.59 -5.04
CA ILE A 51 17.62 0.80 -4.65
C ILE A 51 19.14 0.95 -4.43
N GLY A 52 19.82 1.60 -5.37
CA GLY A 52 21.29 1.63 -5.39
C GLY A 52 21.88 0.23 -5.55
N ASN A 53 22.75 -0.19 -4.64
CA ASN A 53 23.36 -1.53 -4.63
C ASN A 53 22.62 -2.55 -3.76
N GLU A 54 21.47 -2.19 -3.20
CA GLU A 54 20.71 -3.02 -2.27
C GLU A 54 19.35 -3.43 -2.87
N LEU A 55 18.92 -4.65 -2.54
CA LEU A 55 17.61 -5.16 -2.92
C LEU A 55 16.67 -5.07 -1.72
N TYR A 56 15.64 -4.23 -1.85
CA TYR A 56 14.62 -4.06 -0.84
C TYR A 56 13.39 -4.91 -1.15
N ASP A 57 12.86 -5.55 -0.11
CA ASP A 57 11.62 -6.31 -0.18
C ASP A 57 10.43 -5.42 0.19
N LEU A 58 9.65 -5.03 -0.82
CA LEU A 58 8.38 -4.35 -0.61
C LEU A 58 7.24 -5.37 -0.49
N ARG A 59 6.79 -5.58 0.73
CA ARG A 59 5.59 -6.37 1.03
C ARG A 59 4.35 -5.51 0.95
N VAL A 60 3.42 -5.91 0.10
CA VAL A 60 2.14 -5.24 -0.14
C VAL A 60 1.01 -6.17 0.26
N ILE A 61 0.10 -5.70 1.11
CA ILE A 61 -1.12 -6.39 1.51
C ILE A 61 -2.29 -5.47 1.18
N THR A 62 -3.06 -5.77 0.14
CA THR A 62 -4.10 -4.85 -0.37
C THR A 62 -5.46 -5.01 0.33
N LEU A 63 -5.73 -6.18 0.92
CA LEU A 63 -6.98 -6.47 1.61
C LEU A 63 -6.74 -7.09 2.99
N PRO A 64 -7.50 -6.69 4.04
CA PRO A 64 -8.49 -5.61 4.08
C PRO A 64 -7.88 -4.23 4.42
N LEU A 65 -6.58 -4.16 4.73
CA LEU A 65 -5.97 -3.03 5.42
C LEU A 65 -5.03 -2.18 4.55
N ASN A 66 -4.75 -2.55 3.29
CA ASN A 66 -3.83 -1.80 2.41
C ASN A 66 -2.50 -1.42 3.09
N ILE A 67 -1.76 -2.42 3.57
CA ILE A 67 -0.49 -2.27 4.29
C ILE A 67 0.67 -2.42 3.30
N TYR A 68 1.64 -1.52 3.40
CA TYR A 68 2.82 -1.49 2.53
C TYR A 68 4.05 -1.39 3.42
N THR A 69 4.82 -2.46 3.50
CA THR A 69 5.99 -2.60 4.37
C THR A 69 7.25 -2.80 3.53
N LEU A 70 8.27 -2.00 3.78
CA LEU A 70 9.57 -2.11 3.13
C LEU A 70 10.56 -2.77 4.08
N LYS A 71 11.24 -3.80 3.61
CA LYS A 71 12.26 -4.55 4.34
C LYS A 71 13.60 -4.57 3.61
N LEU A 72 14.68 -4.72 4.36
CA LEU A 72 16.03 -4.96 3.85
C LEU A 72 16.64 -6.07 4.70
N ASN A 73 17.14 -7.16 4.10
CA ASN A 73 17.77 -8.28 4.82
C ASN A 73 16.92 -8.80 6.01
N SER A 74 15.61 -8.92 5.83
CA SER A 74 14.62 -9.29 6.87
C SER A 74 14.32 -8.24 7.95
N GLU A 75 15.05 -7.12 8.00
CA GLU A 75 14.78 -5.99 8.88
C GLU A 75 13.71 -5.06 8.29
N VAL A 76 12.79 -4.57 9.13
CA VAL A 76 11.73 -3.66 8.70
C VAL A 76 12.26 -2.22 8.74
N ILE A 77 12.56 -1.67 7.56
CA ILE A 77 13.01 -0.28 7.43
C ILE A 77 11.82 0.68 7.50
N ILE A 78 10.72 0.33 6.81
CA ILE A 78 9.48 1.11 6.83
C ILE A 78 8.33 0.14 7.09
N SER A 79 7.75 0.20 8.29
CA SER A 79 6.60 -0.64 8.65
C SER A 79 5.37 -0.31 7.81
N GLU A 80 5.15 0.98 7.52
CA GLU A 80 3.97 1.45 6.80
C GLU A 80 4.26 2.65 5.89
N LEU A 81 4.16 2.46 4.58
CA LEU A 81 4.37 3.51 3.59
C LEU A 81 3.16 4.46 3.47
N PHE A 82 1.94 3.94 3.60
CA PHE A 82 0.71 4.72 3.38
C PHE A 82 -0.30 4.58 4.52
N PRO A 83 0.00 5.11 5.73
CA PRO A 83 -0.88 4.92 6.90
C PRO A 83 -2.29 5.48 6.68
N LYS A 84 -2.41 6.60 5.95
CA LYS A 84 -3.72 7.19 5.61
C LYS A 84 -4.60 6.27 4.75
N LEU A 85 -3.99 5.44 3.89
CA LEU A 85 -4.72 4.49 3.05
C LEU A 85 -5.27 3.33 3.90
N ARG A 86 -4.52 2.89 4.91
CA ARG A 86 -4.98 1.89 5.87
C ARG A 86 -6.18 2.35 6.67
N TYR A 87 -6.13 3.54 7.25
CA TYR A 87 -7.26 4.09 8.00
C TYR A 87 -8.51 4.24 7.12
N ALA A 88 -8.34 4.69 5.87
CA ALA A 88 -9.44 4.79 4.92
C ALA A 88 -10.05 3.42 4.59
N SER A 89 -9.22 2.39 4.39
CA SER A 89 -9.66 1.02 4.09
C SER A 89 -10.40 0.38 5.26
N ILE A 90 -9.91 0.60 6.49
CA ILE A 90 -10.57 0.17 7.72
C ILE A 90 -11.95 0.82 7.80
N ALA A 91 -12.01 2.14 7.65
CA ALA A 91 -13.26 2.89 7.76
C ALA A 91 -14.29 2.43 6.72
N THR A 92 -13.91 2.27 5.45
CA THR A 92 -14.83 1.79 4.41
C THR A 92 -15.29 0.36 4.65
N PHE A 93 -14.41 -0.52 5.14
CA PHE A 93 -14.77 -1.88 5.51
C PHE A 93 -15.83 -1.91 6.62
N PHE A 94 -15.62 -1.15 7.72
CA PHE A 94 -16.57 -1.08 8.82
C PHE A 94 -17.90 -0.43 8.41
N ILE A 95 -17.87 0.67 7.63
CA ILE A 95 -19.09 1.30 7.10
C ILE A 95 -19.88 0.33 6.23
N GLY A 96 -19.19 -0.46 5.39
CA GLY A 96 -19.82 -1.49 4.56
C GLY A 96 -20.48 -2.59 5.39
N LEU A 97 -19.81 -3.03 6.46
CA LEU A 97 -20.34 -4.00 7.43
C LEU A 97 -21.60 -3.47 8.13
N VAL A 98 -21.53 -2.25 8.68
CA VAL A 98 -22.67 -1.61 9.36
C VAL A 98 -23.85 -1.47 8.41
N LYS A 99 -23.64 -1.02 7.17
CA LYS A 99 -24.70 -0.92 6.17
C LYS A 99 -25.35 -2.28 5.88
N ARG A 100 -24.55 -3.33 5.66
CA ARG A 100 -25.08 -4.68 5.40
C ARG A 100 -25.91 -5.20 6.57
N VAL A 101 -25.42 -5.01 7.80
CA VAL A 101 -26.17 -5.39 9.01
C VAL A 101 -27.49 -4.62 9.09
N LEU A 102 -27.48 -3.31 8.82
CA LEU A 102 -28.67 -2.47 8.80
C LEU A 102 -29.70 -2.89 7.73
N TYR A 103 -29.24 -3.36 6.57
CA TYR A 103 -30.13 -3.87 5.52
C TYR A 103 -30.70 -5.27 5.81
N ILE A 104 -29.97 -6.10 6.54
CA ILE A 104 -30.39 -7.48 6.87
C ILE A 104 -31.33 -7.50 8.08
N LEU A 105 -31.14 -6.61 9.05
CA LEU A 105 -31.98 -6.49 10.26
C LEU A 105 -33.49 -6.39 9.97
N PRO A 106 -33.98 -5.52 9.08
CA PRO A 106 -35.40 -5.42 8.75
C PRO A 106 -35.91 -6.55 7.85
N ALA A 107 -35.05 -7.44 7.35
CA ALA A 107 -35.45 -8.64 6.63
C ALA A 107 -35.58 -9.88 7.54
N LEU A 108 -35.12 -9.76 8.81
CA LEU A 108 -35.20 -10.81 9.84
C LEU A 108 -36.42 -10.64 10.77
N PHE A 109 -37.12 -9.52 10.71
CA PHE A 109 -38.36 -9.19 11.43
C PHE A 109 -39.48 -8.90 10.44
#